data_AF-A0A2G2II87-F1
#
_entry.id   AF-A0A2G2II87-F1
#
_cell.length_a   1.000
_cell.length_b   1.000
_cell.length_c   1.000
_cell.angle_alpha   90.00
_cell.angle_beta   90.00
_cell.angle_gamma   90.00
#
_symmetry.space_group_name_H-M   'P 1'
#
loop_
_entity.id
_entity.type
_entity.pdbx_description
1 polymer ?
#
loop_
_entity_poly.entity_id
_entity_poly.type
_entity_poly.pdbx_seq_one_letter_code
_entity_poly.pdbx_strand_id
1 'polypeptide(L)'
;MFNFILNLFSKKRKVAQISANVATSLNTCFFKIKRRNGGELFLLFKDDKFILGYIFGTCNVASHAFNLNKPKHQISVVTQVHEHLFNENCQEITSNTSSLNLDKNDLFKQGQEIALTEYYDYINIAMKMKGNVEPSFKPFKKLNGYLAQNYSSLIDDNVEEF
;
A
#
# COMPACT_ATOMS: atom_id res chain seq x y z
N MET A 1 34.64 9.33 -2.94
CA MET A 1 33.85 9.22 -1.71
C MET A 1 32.61 10.14 -1.70
N PHE A 2 32.72 11.40 -2.12
CA PHE A 2 31.61 12.38 -2.13
C PHE A 2 30.39 12.00 -3.01
N ASN A 3 30.61 11.52 -4.24
CA ASN A 3 29.52 11.09 -5.14
C ASN A 3 28.73 9.88 -4.62
N PHE A 4 29.35 9.02 -3.82
CA PHE A 4 28.68 7.86 -3.22
C PHE A 4 27.72 8.29 -2.10
N ILE A 5 28.14 9.25 -1.28
CA ILE A 5 27.37 9.80 -0.17
C ILE A 5 26.14 10.57 -0.69
N LEU A 6 26.31 11.44 -1.69
CA LEU A 6 25.20 12.16 -2.35
C LEU A 6 24.18 11.21 -3.00
N ASN A 7 24.65 10.12 -3.62
CA ASN A 7 23.79 9.11 -4.24
C ASN A 7 23.05 8.23 -3.19
N LEU A 8 23.64 8.03 -2.00
CA LEU A 8 22.96 7.38 -0.87
C LEU A 8 21.88 8.28 -0.25
N PHE A 9 22.18 9.58 -0.06
CA PHE A 9 21.21 10.55 0.44
C PHE A 9 20.03 10.73 -0.52
N SER A 10 20.27 10.73 -1.84
CA SER A 10 19.20 10.82 -2.83
C SER A 10 18.28 9.59 -2.79
N LYS A 11 18.83 8.39 -2.59
CA LYS A 11 18.04 7.16 -2.52
C LYS A 11 17.22 7.04 -1.24
N LYS A 12 17.77 7.41 -0.07
CA LYS A 12 17.01 7.44 1.18
C LYS A 12 15.83 8.41 1.11
N ARG A 13 16.05 9.61 0.53
CA ARG A 13 14.97 10.59 0.30
C ARG A 13 13.90 10.06 -0.65
N LYS A 14 14.30 9.39 -1.73
CA LYS A 14 13.35 8.75 -2.67
C LYS A 14 12.50 7.69 -1.98
N VAL A 15 13.11 6.81 -1.18
CA VAL A 15 12.37 5.79 -0.40
C VAL A 15 11.31 6.48 0.45
N ALA A 16 11.69 7.47 1.27
CA ALA A 16 10.76 8.17 2.15
C ALA A 16 9.61 8.86 1.39
N GLN A 17 9.92 9.54 0.28
CA GLN A 17 8.91 10.20 -0.53
C GLN A 17 7.92 9.20 -1.15
N ILE A 18 8.42 8.09 -1.70
CA ILE A 18 7.58 7.05 -2.31
C ILE A 18 6.71 6.40 -1.24
N SER A 19 7.28 6.06 -0.08
CA SER A 19 6.55 5.47 1.04
C SER A 19 5.43 6.37 1.52
N ALA A 20 5.68 7.67 1.69
CA ALA A 20 4.64 8.63 2.08
C ALA A 20 3.51 8.72 1.04
N ASN A 21 3.84 8.74 -0.26
CA ASN A 21 2.85 8.78 -1.33
C ASN A 21 2.00 7.51 -1.41
N VAL A 22 2.64 6.35 -1.27
CA VAL A 22 1.95 5.05 -1.23
C VAL A 22 1.03 4.99 -0.01
N ALA A 23 1.54 5.32 1.18
CA ALA A 23 0.75 5.30 2.40
C ALA A 23 -0.43 6.28 2.33
N THR A 24 -0.24 7.45 1.73
CA THR A 24 -1.32 8.42 1.50
C THR A 24 -2.40 7.85 0.57
N SER A 25 -2.01 7.23 -0.54
CA SER A 25 -2.94 6.63 -1.51
C SER A 25 -3.70 5.44 -0.91
N LEU A 26 -3.05 4.63 -0.08
CA LEU A 26 -3.72 3.53 0.62
C LEU A 26 -4.62 4.05 1.74
N ASN A 27 -4.21 5.11 2.44
CA ASN A 27 -5.02 5.75 3.48
C ASN A 27 -6.35 6.27 2.92
N THR A 28 -6.45 6.71 1.66
CA THR A 28 -7.76 7.12 1.09
C THR A 28 -8.75 5.97 1.04
N CYS A 29 -8.27 4.72 0.87
CA CYS A 29 -9.10 3.52 0.89
C CYS A 29 -9.44 3.11 2.34
N PHE A 30 -8.44 3.17 3.22
CA PHE A 30 -8.59 2.74 4.61
C PHE A 30 -9.28 3.78 5.51
N PHE A 31 -9.45 5.02 5.07
CA PHE A 31 -9.91 6.14 5.90
C PHE A 31 -11.24 5.87 6.59
N LYS A 32 -12.23 5.36 5.85
CA LYS A 32 -13.54 5.03 6.41
C LYS A 32 -13.41 4.01 7.55
N ILE A 33 -12.54 3.02 7.40
CA ILE A 33 -12.33 1.95 8.39
C ILE A 33 -11.53 2.46 9.58
N LYS A 34 -10.52 3.31 9.37
CA LYS A 34 -9.74 3.95 10.46
C LYS A 34 -10.59 4.78 11.42
N ARG A 35 -11.63 5.45 10.91
CA ARG A 35 -12.53 6.28 11.74
C ARG A 35 -13.59 5.47 12.49
N ARG A 36 -13.94 4.29 11.98
CA ARG A 36 -14.98 3.44 12.57
C ARG A 36 -14.40 2.66 13.75
N ASN A 37 -15.21 2.48 14.78
CA ASN A 37 -14.85 1.79 16.02
C ASN A 37 -13.47 2.22 16.60
N GLY A 38 -13.17 3.51 16.57
CA GLY A 38 -11.91 4.05 17.09
C GLY A 38 -10.63 3.56 16.39
N GLY A 39 -10.73 2.92 15.22
CA GLY A 39 -9.60 2.33 14.50
C GLY A 39 -9.33 0.86 14.83
N GLU A 40 -10.13 0.21 15.68
CA GLU A 40 -9.96 -1.21 16.03
C GLU A 40 -10.04 -2.13 14.80
N LEU A 41 -10.94 -1.86 13.87
CA LEU A 41 -11.05 -2.63 12.62
C LEU A 41 -9.81 -2.48 11.75
N PHE A 42 -9.21 -1.30 11.74
CA PHE A 42 -7.99 -1.06 11.00
C PHE A 42 -6.81 -1.85 11.58
N LEU A 43 -6.80 -2.12 12.90
CA LEU A 43 -5.79 -2.96 13.53
C LEU A 43 -5.84 -4.41 13.03
N LEU A 44 -7.01 -4.90 12.56
CA LEU A 44 -7.13 -6.25 11.99
C LEU A 44 -6.33 -6.41 10.69
N PHE A 45 -6.07 -5.31 9.97
CA PHE A 45 -5.34 -5.37 8.70
C PHE A 45 -3.88 -5.80 8.87
N LYS A 46 -3.34 -5.71 10.09
CA LYS A 46 -1.97 -6.11 10.39
C LYS A 46 -1.71 -7.60 10.15
N ASP A 47 -2.77 -8.42 10.17
CA ASP A 47 -2.74 -9.88 10.01
C ASP A 47 -3.49 -10.35 8.74
N ASP A 48 -4.14 -9.43 8.03
CA ASP A 48 -4.89 -9.74 6.82
C ASP A 48 -3.95 -9.96 5.64
N LYS A 49 -3.83 -11.23 5.25
CA LYS A 49 -2.91 -11.66 4.18
C LYS A 49 -3.20 -10.97 2.85
N PHE A 50 -4.47 -10.74 2.51
CA PHE A 50 -4.83 -10.06 1.27
C PHE A 50 -4.36 -8.60 1.31
N ILE A 51 -4.65 -7.89 2.40
CA ILE A 51 -4.28 -6.48 2.56
C ILE A 51 -2.77 -6.32 2.60
N LEU A 52 -2.05 -7.17 3.35
CA LEU A 52 -0.58 -7.17 3.37
C LEU A 52 0.00 -7.45 1.98
N GLY A 53 -0.58 -8.39 1.24
CA GLY A 53 -0.22 -8.68 -0.15
C GLY A 53 -0.44 -7.47 -1.05
N TYR A 54 -1.57 -6.78 -0.90
CA TYR A 54 -1.90 -5.58 -1.65
C TYR A 54 -0.93 -4.43 -1.37
N ILE A 55 -0.62 -4.17 -0.09
CA ILE A 55 0.38 -3.17 0.32
C ILE A 55 1.74 -3.51 -0.31
N PHE A 56 2.16 -4.77 -0.23
CA PHE A 56 3.42 -5.22 -0.80
C PHE A 56 3.49 -5.03 -2.33
N GLY A 57 2.45 -5.44 -3.05
CA GLY A 57 2.34 -5.24 -4.49
C GLY A 57 2.39 -3.76 -4.88
N THR A 58 1.66 -2.92 -4.16
CA THR A 58 1.64 -1.45 -4.32
C THR A 58 3.05 -0.87 -4.16
N CYS A 59 3.78 -1.27 -3.11
CA CYS A 59 5.14 -0.83 -2.85
C CYS A 59 6.11 -1.27 -3.96
N ASN A 60 5.93 -2.47 -4.53
CA ASN A 60 6.76 -2.97 -5.62
C ASN A 60 6.56 -2.15 -6.90
N VAL A 61 5.31 -1.90 -7.30
CA VAL A 61 5.02 -1.04 -8.46
C VAL A 61 5.62 0.34 -8.27
N ALA A 62 5.39 0.95 -7.10
CA ALA A 62 5.92 2.27 -6.78
C ALA A 62 7.45 2.29 -6.83
N SER A 63 8.10 1.29 -6.23
CA SER A 63 9.56 1.18 -6.25
C SER A 63 10.09 1.07 -7.67
N HIS A 64 9.45 0.27 -8.52
CA HIS A 64 9.83 0.10 -9.93
C HIS A 64 9.66 1.39 -10.73
N ALA A 65 8.51 2.06 -10.60
CA ALA A 65 8.23 3.32 -11.31
C ALA A 65 9.27 4.42 -11.01
N PHE A 66 9.92 4.37 -9.84
CA PHE A 66 10.92 5.34 -9.41
C PHE A 66 12.36 4.78 -9.36
N ASN A 67 12.64 3.70 -10.10
CA ASN A 67 13.97 3.09 -10.28
C ASN A 67 14.63 2.57 -8.98
N LEU A 68 13.82 2.10 -8.04
CA LEU A 68 14.25 1.44 -6.80
C LEU A 68 14.14 -0.10 -6.91
N ASN A 69 14.73 -0.68 -7.97
CA ASN A 69 14.56 -2.09 -8.35
C ASN A 69 15.30 -3.12 -7.48
N LYS A 70 16.06 -2.69 -6.46
CA LYS A 70 16.80 -3.63 -5.60
C LYS A 70 15.88 -4.14 -4.49
N PRO A 71 15.90 -5.44 -4.14
CA PRO A 71 15.05 -6.00 -3.08
C PRO A 71 15.12 -5.21 -1.77
N LYS A 72 16.33 -4.81 -1.36
CA LYS A 72 16.51 -4.01 -0.13
C LYS A 72 15.78 -2.66 -0.16
N HIS A 73 15.63 -2.03 -1.33
CA HIS A 73 14.90 -0.77 -1.43
C HIS A 73 13.39 -0.99 -1.40
N GLN A 74 12.90 -2.04 -2.07
CA GLN A 74 11.50 -2.44 -2.03
C GLN A 74 11.08 -2.77 -0.59
N ILE A 75 11.89 -3.57 0.13
CA ILE A 75 11.68 -3.87 1.54
C ILE A 75 11.70 -2.57 2.37
N SER A 76 12.65 -1.66 2.13
CA SER A 76 12.70 -0.37 2.85
C SER A 76 11.44 0.47 2.60
N VAL A 77 10.89 0.46 1.38
CA VAL A 77 9.65 1.16 1.04
C VAL A 77 8.48 0.52 1.80
N VAL A 78 8.37 -0.82 1.78
CA VAL A 78 7.34 -1.57 2.51
C VAL A 78 7.41 -1.28 4.00
N THR A 79 8.60 -1.35 4.62
CA THR A 79 8.78 -1.04 6.04
C THR A 79 8.26 0.36 6.36
N GLN A 80 8.68 1.39 5.62
CA GLN A 80 8.23 2.76 5.89
C GLN A 80 6.73 2.97 5.62
N VAL A 81 6.14 2.24 4.67
CA VAL A 81 4.68 2.26 4.46
C VAL A 81 3.97 1.63 5.66
N HIS A 82 4.46 0.52 6.20
CA HIS A 82 3.92 -0.06 7.42
C HIS A 82 4.09 0.87 8.62
N GLU A 83 5.22 1.57 8.75
CA GLU A 83 5.41 2.60 9.79
C GLU A 83 4.32 3.67 9.67
N HIS A 84 4.07 4.20 8.46
CA HIS A 84 3.03 5.19 8.23
C HIS A 84 1.61 4.68 8.48
N LEU A 85 1.34 3.40 8.21
CA LEU A 85 0.00 2.85 8.28
C LEU A 85 -0.35 2.39 9.69
N PHE A 86 0.55 1.66 10.34
CA PHE A 86 0.30 0.92 11.58
C PHE A 86 0.97 1.52 12.81
N ASN A 87 1.98 2.41 12.66
CA ASN A 87 2.80 3.05 13.70
C ASN A 87 3.47 2.07 14.69
N GLU A 88 2.68 1.28 15.41
CA GLU A 88 3.10 0.25 16.34
C GLU A 88 3.23 -1.11 15.61
N ASN A 89 4.12 -1.97 16.10
CA ASN A 89 4.33 -3.33 15.57
C ASN A 89 4.83 -3.42 14.11
N CYS A 90 5.30 -2.31 13.51
CA CYS A 90 5.74 -2.30 12.11
C CYS A 90 6.81 -3.36 11.78
N GLN A 91 7.76 -3.61 12.69
CA GLN A 91 8.79 -4.63 12.47
C GLN A 91 8.21 -6.04 12.39
N GLU A 92 7.25 -6.35 13.25
CA GLU A 92 6.54 -7.63 13.25
C GLU A 92 5.73 -7.79 11.96
N ILE A 93 4.93 -6.78 11.59
CA ILE A 93 4.10 -6.79 10.37
C ILE A 93 4.97 -6.92 9.12
N THR A 94 6.09 -6.20 9.07
CA THR A 94 7.04 -6.29 7.95
C THR A 94 7.68 -7.67 7.86
N SER A 95 8.00 -8.28 9.01
CA SER A 95 8.55 -9.64 9.06
C SER A 95 7.51 -10.66 8.59
N ASN A 96 6.28 -10.57 9.08
CA ASN A 96 5.16 -11.41 8.65
C ASN A 96 4.90 -11.29 7.14
N THR A 97 4.82 -10.06 6.62
CA THR A 97 4.67 -9.77 5.19
C THR A 97 5.79 -10.42 4.37
N SER A 98 7.02 -10.34 4.84
CA SER A 98 8.18 -10.94 4.16
C SER A 98 8.09 -12.47 4.14
N SER A 99 7.67 -13.08 5.24
CA SER A 99 7.43 -14.53 5.33
C SER A 99 6.30 -14.97 4.39
N LEU A 100 5.16 -14.29 4.41
CA LEU A 100 4.01 -14.58 3.52
C LEU A 100 4.40 -14.55 2.03
N ASN A 101 5.26 -13.59 1.65
CA ASN A 101 5.79 -13.49 0.29
C ASN A 101 6.69 -14.67 -0.09
N LEU A 102 7.48 -15.19 0.84
CA LEU A 102 8.34 -16.37 0.62
C LEU A 102 7.54 -17.68 0.59
N ASP A 103 6.56 -17.80 1.49
CA ASP A 103 5.71 -18.98 1.66
C ASP A 103 4.67 -19.14 0.54
N LYS A 104 4.63 -18.18 -0.40
CA LYS A 104 3.74 -18.19 -1.56
C LYS A 104 2.27 -18.29 -1.19
N ASN A 105 1.87 -17.72 -0.05
CA ASN A 105 0.49 -17.79 0.42
C ASN A 105 -0.50 -17.27 -0.64
N ASP A 106 -1.53 -18.05 -0.97
CA ASP A 106 -2.43 -17.76 -2.09
C ASP A 106 -3.16 -16.43 -1.93
N LEU A 107 -3.69 -16.16 -0.73
CA LEU A 107 -4.45 -14.93 -0.47
C LEU A 107 -3.54 -13.69 -0.50
N PHE A 108 -2.30 -13.83 0.01
CA PHE A 108 -1.28 -12.80 -0.12
C PHE A 108 -0.91 -12.52 -1.58
N LYS A 109 -0.66 -13.57 -2.37
CA LYS A 109 -0.37 -13.42 -3.81
C LYS A 109 -1.51 -12.79 -4.57
N GLN A 110 -2.75 -13.17 -4.26
CA GLN A 110 -3.92 -12.56 -4.87
C GLN A 110 -3.96 -11.05 -4.62
N GLY A 111 -3.74 -10.61 -3.37
CA GLY A 111 -3.63 -9.19 -3.04
C GLY A 111 -2.50 -8.51 -3.81
N GLN A 112 -1.34 -9.15 -3.88
CA GLN A 112 -0.16 -8.65 -4.60
C GLN A 112 -0.42 -8.48 -6.10
N GLU A 113 -0.96 -9.49 -6.79
CA GLU A 113 -1.24 -9.47 -8.23
C GLU A 113 -2.27 -8.41 -8.61
N ILE A 114 -3.31 -8.26 -7.78
CA ILE A 114 -4.31 -7.21 -7.97
C ILE A 114 -3.66 -5.84 -7.83
N ALA A 115 -2.84 -5.62 -6.80
CA ALA A 115 -2.15 -4.35 -6.60
C ALA A 115 -1.17 -4.04 -7.75
N LEU A 116 -0.46 -5.05 -8.26
CA LEU A 116 0.41 -4.89 -9.44
C LEU A 116 -0.35 -4.34 -10.65
N THR A 117 -1.63 -4.71 -10.80
CA THR A 117 -2.47 -4.24 -11.89
C THR A 117 -3.06 -2.86 -11.58
N GLU A 118 -3.86 -2.75 -10.50
CA GLU A 118 -4.61 -1.53 -10.19
C GLU A 118 -3.71 -0.33 -9.86
N TYR A 119 -2.61 -0.56 -9.14
CA TYR A 119 -1.72 0.52 -8.74
C TYR A 119 -0.77 0.95 -9.86
N TYR A 120 -0.43 0.04 -10.78
CA TYR A 120 0.30 0.39 -11.99
C TYR A 120 -0.53 1.30 -12.89
N ASP A 121 -1.81 0.98 -13.08
CA ASP A 121 -2.74 1.84 -13.81
C ASP A 121 -2.90 3.19 -13.12
N TYR A 122 -3.04 3.21 -11.79
CA TYR A 122 -3.08 4.46 -11.01
C TYR A 122 -1.83 5.32 -11.21
N ILE A 123 -0.63 4.74 -11.10
CA ILE A 123 0.63 5.45 -11.35
C ILE A 123 0.71 5.94 -12.79
N ASN A 124 0.39 5.10 -13.77
CA ASN A 124 0.45 5.49 -15.18
C ASN A 124 -0.50 6.63 -15.48
N ILE A 125 -1.71 6.60 -14.93
CA ILE A 125 -2.68 7.66 -15.06
C ILE A 125 -2.14 8.91 -14.36
N ALA A 126 -1.77 8.84 -13.07
CA ALA A 126 -1.21 9.97 -12.33
C ALA A 126 0.04 10.59 -12.99
N MET A 127 0.92 9.78 -13.59
CA MET A 127 2.12 10.22 -14.31
C MET A 127 1.81 10.75 -15.72
N LYS A 128 0.76 10.26 -16.39
CA LYS A 128 0.31 10.72 -17.71
C LYS A 128 -0.61 11.94 -17.65
N MET A 129 -1.03 12.38 -16.46
CA MET A 129 -1.91 13.54 -16.25
C MET A 129 -1.19 14.89 -16.44
N LYS A 130 -0.74 15.10 -17.67
CA LYS A 130 -0.96 16.34 -18.42
C LYS A 130 -2.20 16.25 -19.34
N GLY A 131 -3.04 15.21 -19.25
CA GLY A 131 -4.29 15.13 -20.01
C GLY A 131 -5.24 14.02 -19.55
N ASN A 132 -6.52 14.42 -19.39
CA ASN A 132 -7.76 13.65 -19.23
C ASN A 132 -7.69 12.22 -18.66
N VAL A 133 -8.19 12.07 -17.42
CA VAL A 133 -8.54 10.77 -16.84
C VAL A 133 -9.66 10.18 -17.66
N GLU A 134 -9.51 8.92 -18.07
CA GLU A 134 -10.62 8.15 -18.58
C GLU A 134 -11.68 8.06 -17.46
N PRO A 135 -12.90 8.58 -17.65
CA PRO A 135 -13.89 8.77 -16.58
C PRO A 135 -14.36 7.45 -15.91
N SER A 136 -13.97 6.29 -16.46
CA SER A 136 -14.26 4.96 -15.94
C SER A 136 -13.20 4.40 -14.97
N PHE A 137 -12.02 5.01 -14.86
CA PHE A 137 -10.96 4.50 -13.98
C PHE A 137 -11.29 4.73 -12.51
N LYS A 138 -11.43 3.62 -11.75
CA LYS A 138 -11.64 3.62 -10.31
C LYS A 138 -10.42 2.97 -9.64
N PRO A 139 -9.43 3.75 -9.17
CA PRO A 139 -8.28 3.17 -8.50
C PRO A 139 -8.74 2.38 -7.27
N PHE A 140 -8.01 1.31 -6.95
CA PHE A 140 -8.27 0.47 -5.77
C PHE A 140 -9.66 -0.19 -5.76
N LYS A 141 -10.31 -0.39 -6.91
CA LYS A 141 -11.66 -0.97 -6.99
C LYS A 141 -11.75 -2.32 -6.28
N LYS A 142 -10.82 -3.22 -6.53
CA LYS A 142 -10.78 -4.56 -5.94
C LYS A 142 -10.42 -4.51 -4.46
N LEU A 143 -9.49 -3.64 -4.05
CA LEU A 143 -9.23 -3.40 -2.63
C LEU A 143 -10.49 -2.93 -1.90
N ASN A 144 -11.17 -1.91 -2.43
CA ASN A 144 -12.41 -1.39 -1.84
C ASN A 144 -13.52 -2.45 -1.80
N GLY A 145 -13.63 -3.29 -2.84
CA GLY A 145 -14.54 -4.44 -2.83
C GLY A 145 -14.22 -5.46 -1.75
N TYR A 146 -12.93 -5.78 -1.56
CA TYR A 146 -12.48 -6.68 -0.50
C TYR A 146 -12.76 -6.11 0.89
N LEU A 147 -12.47 -4.82 1.09
CA LEU A 147 -12.74 -4.11 2.33
C LEU A 147 -14.23 -4.11 2.65
N ALA A 148 -15.08 -3.81 1.67
CA ALA A 148 -16.52 -3.91 1.83
C ALA A 148 -16.93 -5.35 2.18
N GLN A 149 -16.51 -6.36 1.42
CA GLN A 149 -16.96 -7.73 1.67
C GLN A 149 -16.59 -8.29 3.06
N ASN A 150 -15.38 -7.99 3.55
CA ASN A 150 -14.83 -8.61 4.75
C ASN A 150 -14.97 -7.76 6.00
N TYR A 151 -15.23 -6.46 5.84
CA TYR A 151 -15.33 -5.53 6.95
C TYR A 151 -16.64 -4.73 6.95
N SER A 152 -17.54 -4.83 5.95
CA SER A 152 -18.81 -4.07 5.91
C SER A 152 -19.76 -4.40 7.05
N SER A 153 -19.90 -5.67 7.45
CA SER A 153 -20.74 -6.07 8.56
C SER A 153 -20.24 -5.55 9.92
N LEU A 154 -18.98 -5.10 9.96
CA LEU A 154 -18.38 -4.43 11.11
C LEU A 154 -18.41 -2.90 10.97
N ILE A 155 -18.80 -2.39 9.78
CA ILE A 155 -18.87 -0.96 9.44
C ILE A 155 -20.27 -0.37 9.74
N ASP A 156 -21.25 -1.18 10.13
CA ASP A 156 -22.66 -0.89 10.46
C ASP A 156 -23.20 0.54 10.12
N ASP A 157 -24.24 0.54 9.28
CA ASP A 157 -24.74 1.58 8.38
C ASP A 157 -25.29 2.90 8.98
N ASN A 158 -24.81 3.38 10.13
CA ASN A 158 -25.26 4.64 10.74
C ASN A 158 -24.29 5.82 10.60
N VAL A 159 -23.69 6.03 9.42
CA VAL A 159 -23.09 7.35 9.11
C VAL A 159 -23.57 7.78 7.74
N GLU A 160 -24.55 8.68 7.77
CA GLU A 160 -25.12 9.42 6.65
C GLU A 160 -24.02 9.84 5.64
N GLU A 161 -24.33 9.63 4.37
CA GLU A 161 -23.61 10.23 3.25
C GLU A 161 -23.64 11.77 3.42
N PHE A 162 -22.44 12.38 3.45
CA PHE A 162 -22.26 13.83 3.28
C PHE A 162 -21.47 14.07 1.99
#